data_AF-A0A838DBX2-F1
#
_entry.id   AF-A0A838DBX2-F1
#
_cell.length_a   1.000
_cell.length_b   1.000
_cell.length_c   1.000
_cell.angle_alpha   90.00
_cell.angle_beta   90.00
_cell.angle_gamma   90.00
#
_symmetry.space_group_name_H-M   'P 1'
#
loop_
_entity.id
_entity.type
_entity.pdbx_description
1 polymer ?
#
loop_
_entity_poly.entity_id
_entity_poly.type
_entity_poly.pdbx_seq_one_letter_code
_entity_poly.pdbx_strand_id
1 'polypeptide(L)'
;MGIDQSYSEGTFVYVSNGEDGDIAVMKLDPETGDMRMVEKVPAGPNVKHMALSPDHRFLYASVRSEPFSVITYLINSETGNLTQLSKESLPHNMAYISVDQTGRFLLSVSYTDAKIAVNPIGFNGFVQSEPVQVISTGPNPHSILVDQSNRFVYAPHLGNAQIKQFLFDESTGVLTPNDPAVVYTKDGSGPRHFDFSPNNRFVYVSNEMDGMVYSYKIDNRTGILTEFQRISAIPPNISLEPSTPAAGYGAPEMEDGEVTTIGVADIHITPDGRWLYVSERVTSTITAFAVDRHSGNLTYIGSYDTEKTPRGINIDPRSNFVIAAGQESGHVSVHAINQETGELEPLNRYESGKDPNWIEIVEFD
;
A
#
# COMPACT_ATOMS: atom_id res chain seq x y z
N MET A 1 -10.51 -28.59 34.30
CA MET A 1 -10.78 -27.22 33.80
C MET A 1 -10.20 -27.17 32.40
N GLY A 2 -11.05 -27.37 31.40
CA GLY A 2 -10.65 -27.16 30.01
C GLY A 2 -10.43 -25.67 29.82
N ILE A 3 -9.28 -25.30 29.28
CA ILE A 3 -9.03 -23.94 28.85
C ILE A 3 -9.82 -23.81 27.55
N ASP A 4 -10.94 -23.10 27.61
CA ASP A 4 -11.66 -22.66 26.43
C ASP A 4 -10.79 -21.58 25.78
N GLN A 5 -9.93 -22.00 24.83
CA GLN A 5 -9.24 -21.08 23.94
C GLN A 5 -10.22 -20.75 22.80
N SER A 6 -11.22 -19.92 23.09
CA SER A 6 -11.92 -19.19 22.05
C SER A 6 -11.07 -17.96 21.73
N TYR A 7 -10.05 -18.13 20.88
CA TYR A 7 -9.64 -16.99 20.06
C TYR A 7 -10.84 -16.67 19.17
N SER A 8 -11.24 -15.40 19.10
CA SER A 8 -12.44 -15.06 18.34
C SER A 8 -12.10 -14.94 16.86
N GLU A 9 -12.87 -15.60 16.01
CA GLU A 9 -12.85 -15.36 14.56
C GLU A 9 -13.19 -13.89 14.26
N GLY A 10 -12.28 -13.19 13.59
CA GLY A 10 -12.51 -11.79 13.23
C GLY A 10 -11.57 -11.27 12.15
N THR A 11 -12.16 -10.76 11.08
CA THR A 11 -11.46 -9.93 10.10
C THR A 11 -11.71 -8.46 10.44
N PHE A 12 -10.64 -7.68 10.57
CA PHE A 12 -10.70 -6.26 10.94
C PHE A 12 -10.01 -5.39 9.89
N VAL A 13 -10.62 -4.25 9.60
CA VAL A 13 -10.20 -3.28 8.59
C VAL A 13 -9.85 -1.97 9.30
N TYR A 14 -8.66 -1.48 9.06
CA TYR A 14 -8.14 -0.22 9.60
C TYR A 14 -8.03 0.79 8.48
N VAL A 15 -8.66 1.96 8.64
CA VAL A 15 -8.67 3.01 7.61
C VAL A 15 -8.14 4.31 8.20
N SER A 16 -7.04 4.84 7.67
CA SER A 16 -6.49 6.13 8.10
C SER A 16 -7.29 7.29 7.49
N ASN A 17 -7.79 8.23 8.31
CA ASN A 17 -8.49 9.43 7.88
C ASN A 17 -7.60 10.66 8.07
N GLY A 18 -7.03 11.18 7.00
CA GLY A 18 -5.96 12.19 7.06
C GLY A 18 -6.39 13.54 7.62
N GLU A 19 -7.56 14.04 7.24
CA GLU A 19 -8.06 15.34 7.70
C GLU A 19 -8.59 15.26 9.13
N ASP A 20 -9.34 14.21 9.46
CA ASP A 20 -9.86 14.00 10.83
C ASP A 20 -8.74 13.63 11.82
N GLY A 21 -7.64 13.05 11.33
CA GLY A 21 -6.49 12.67 12.13
C GLY A 21 -6.73 11.44 13.00
N ASP A 22 -7.62 10.54 12.56
CA ASP A 22 -7.98 9.30 13.25
C ASP A 22 -7.83 8.07 12.35
N ILE A 23 -7.96 6.89 12.96
CA ILE A 23 -8.06 5.60 12.28
C ILE A 23 -9.44 5.03 12.59
N ALA A 24 -10.24 4.78 11.55
CA ALA A 24 -11.47 4.02 11.67
C ALA A 24 -11.15 2.53 11.74
N VAL A 25 -11.66 1.86 12.78
CA VAL A 25 -11.55 0.41 12.97
C VAL A 25 -12.90 -0.20 12.65
N MET A 26 -12.96 -1.13 11.72
CA MET A 26 -14.19 -1.81 11.32
C MET A 26 -14.02 -3.32 11.43
N LYS A 27 -15.09 -4.03 11.81
CA LYS A 27 -15.16 -5.49 11.73
C LYS A 27 -15.84 -5.87 10.42
N LEU A 28 -15.17 -6.69 9.61
CA LEU A 28 -15.67 -7.25 8.36
C LEU A 28 -16.27 -8.63 8.63
N ASP A 29 -17.46 -8.87 8.09
CA ASP A 29 -18.02 -10.20 7.94
C ASP A 29 -17.37 -10.88 6.72
N PRO A 30 -16.58 -11.95 6.91
CA PRO A 30 -15.80 -12.54 5.83
C PRO A 30 -16.64 -13.32 4.81
N GLU A 31 -17.93 -13.55 5.08
CA GLU A 31 -18.84 -14.25 4.19
C GLU A 31 -19.68 -13.28 3.36
N THR A 32 -20.12 -12.17 3.96
CA THR A 32 -21.04 -11.23 3.29
C THR A 32 -20.36 -9.96 2.78
N GLY A 33 -19.18 -9.62 3.29
CA GLY A 33 -18.52 -8.34 3.01
C GLY A 33 -19.10 -7.18 3.81
N ASP A 34 -20.08 -7.42 4.71
CA ASP A 34 -20.64 -6.38 5.53
C ASP A 34 -19.63 -5.88 6.56
N MET A 35 -19.53 -4.57 6.73
CA MET A 35 -18.69 -3.95 7.75
C MET A 35 -19.51 -3.21 8.81
N ARG A 36 -19.00 -3.22 10.04
CA ARG A 36 -19.49 -2.33 11.11
C ARG A 36 -18.33 -1.61 11.77
N MET A 37 -18.52 -0.32 12.06
CA MET A 37 -17.58 0.46 12.85
C MET A 37 -17.44 -0.16 14.25
N VAL A 38 -16.21 -0.40 14.67
CA VAL A 38 -15.83 -0.82 16.03
C VAL A 38 -15.49 0.42 16.85
N GLU A 39 -14.61 1.27 16.34
CA GLU A 39 -14.19 2.52 16.97
C GLU A 39 -13.51 3.47 15.98
N LYS A 40 -13.27 4.70 16.43
CA LYS A 40 -12.33 5.63 15.81
C LYS A 40 -11.26 5.99 16.82
N VAL A 41 -10.00 5.85 16.44
CA VAL A 41 -8.86 6.01 17.35
C VAL A 41 -8.03 7.21 16.91
N PRO A 42 -7.78 8.18 17.80
CA PRO A 42 -6.94 9.33 17.46
C PRO A 42 -5.53 8.90 17.06
N ALA A 43 -4.97 9.53 16.04
CA ALA A 43 -3.58 9.38 15.62
C ALA A 43 -2.89 10.76 15.60
N GLY A 44 -3.21 11.56 14.59
CA GLY A 44 -2.65 12.87 14.40
C GLY A 44 -3.00 13.43 13.02
N PRO A 45 -2.91 14.76 12.83
CA PRO A 45 -3.27 15.39 11.56
C PRO A 45 -2.40 14.84 10.42
N ASN A 46 -3.04 14.54 9.30
CA ASN A 46 -2.39 13.93 8.13
C ASN A 46 -1.78 12.56 8.45
N VAL A 47 -2.46 11.74 9.26
CA VAL A 47 -2.21 10.30 9.32
C VAL A 47 -2.54 9.68 7.96
N LYS A 48 -1.60 8.89 7.42
CA LYS A 48 -1.72 8.33 6.07
C LYS A 48 -1.33 6.87 6.11
N HIS A 49 -0.21 6.54 5.48
CA HIS A 49 0.26 5.16 5.38
C HIS A 49 0.35 4.48 6.73
N MET A 50 -0.14 3.25 6.75
CA MET A 50 -0.01 2.33 7.87
C MET A 50 0.76 1.08 7.41
N ALA A 51 1.23 0.30 8.37
CA ALA A 51 1.85 -1.00 8.13
C ALA A 51 1.60 -1.91 9.34
N LEU A 52 1.38 -3.20 9.09
CA LEU A 52 1.26 -4.22 10.14
C LEU A 52 2.62 -4.83 10.48
N SER A 53 2.82 -5.25 11.73
CA SER A 53 3.89 -6.18 12.06
C SER A 53 3.61 -7.57 11.44
N PRO A 54 4.64 -8.37 11.10
CA PRO A 54 4.43 -9.69 10.49
C PRO A 54 3.62 -10.68 11.34
N ASP A 55 3.61 -10.49 12.66
CA ASP A 55 2.82 -11.28 13.62
C ASP A 55 1.41 -10.71 13.84
N HIS A 56 1.03 -9.64 13.11
CA HIS A 56 -0.24 -8.94 13.17
C HIS A 56 -0.60 -8.36 14.55
N ARG A 57 0.38 -8.22 15.45
CA ARG A 57 0.15 -7.68 16.81
C ARG A 57 0.19 -6.16 16.87
N PHE A 58 0.94 -5.53 15.96
CA PHE A 58 1.12 -4.09 15.96
C PHE A 58 0.68 -3.46 14.65
N LEU A 59 0.06 -2.29 14.75
CA LEU A 59 -0.21 -1.40 13.62
C LEU A 59 0.66 -0.15 13.80
N TYR A 60 1.44 0.17 12.78
CA TYR A 60 2.25 1.37 12.68
C TYR A 60 1.54 2.39 11.80
N ALA A 61 1.38 3.63 12.26
CA ALA A 61 0.71 4.68 11.48
C ALA A 61 1.61 5.92 11.33
N SER A 62 1.89 6.33 10.10
CA SER A 62 2.69 7.51 9.77
C SER A 62 1.86 8.79 9.87
N VAL A 63 2.27 9.72 10.73
CA VAL A 63 1.73 11.07 10.86
C VAL A 63 2.65 12.04 10.13
N ARG A 64 2.12 12.65 9.06
CA ARG A 64 2.90 13.40 8.07
C ARG A 64 2.85 14.92 8.24
N SER A 65 2.25 15.40 9.32
CA SER A 65 2.34 16.78 9.77
C SER A 65 3.45 16.94 10.79
N GLU A 66 4.10 18.10 10.84
CA GLU A 66 5.11 18.37 11.88
C GLU A 66 4.50 18.43 13.29
N PRO A 67 5.16 17.84 14.31
CA PRO A 67 6.35 17.00 14.20
C PRO A 67 6.05 15.63 13.57
N PHE A 68 6.82 15.26 12.55
CA PHE A 68 6.65 13.97 11.86
C PHE A 68 6.87 12.81 12.83
N SER A 69 5.98 11.83 12.79
CA SER A 69 6.01 10.75 13.75
C SER A 69 5.38 9.46 13.22
N VAL A 70 5.71 8.36 13.88
CA VAL A 70 5.03 7.07 13.74
C VAL A 70 4.37 6.74 15.07
N ILE A 71 3.13 6.30 15.02
CA ILE A 71 2.39 5.81 16.18
C ILE A 71 2.37 4.29 16.12
N THR A 72 2.68 3.64 17.25
CA THR A 72 2.55 2.19 17.39
C THR A 72 1.29 1.88 18.19
N TYR A 73 0.38 1.11 17.61
CA TYR A 73 -0.81 0.58 18.27
C TYR A 73 -0.66 -0.93 18.50
N LEU A 74 -1.10 -1.41 19.66
CA LEU A 74 -1.39 -2.82 19.88
C LEU A 74 -2.78 -3.14 19.34
N ILE A 75 -2.88 -4.21 18.57
CA ILE A 75 -4.16 -4.74 18.09
C ILE A 75 -4.70 -5.73 19.11
N ASN A 76 -5.94 -5.51 19.55
CA ASN A 76 -6.70 -6.53 20.25
C ASN A 76 -7.25 -7.52 19.22
N SER A 77 -6.76 -8.75 19.23
CA SER A 77 -7.16 -9.79 18.26
C SER A 77 -8.63 -10.18 18.35
N GLU A 78 -9.28 -9.98 19.50
CA GLU A 78 -10.68 -10.38 19.69
C GLU A 78 -11.66 -9.33 19.16
N THR A 79 -11.31 -8.07 19.32
CA THR A 79 -12.22 -6.95 19.06
C THR A 79 -11.78 -6.05 17.92
N GLY A 80 -10.54 -6.20 17.45
CA GLY A 80 -9.89 -5.32 16.49
C GLY A 80 -9.44 -3.99 17.08
N ASN A 81 -9.77 -3.70 18.34
CA ASN A 81 -9.50 -2.40 18.96
C ASN A 81 -8.00 -2.06 18.98
N LEU A 82 -7.68 -0.78 18.83
CA LEU A 82 -6.31 -0.28 18.87
C LEU A 82 -6.00 0.40 20.20
N THR A 83 -4.93 -0.04 20.86
CA THR A 83 -4.37 0.66 22.03
C THR A 83 -3.07 1.34 21.63
N GLN A 84 -3.01 2.67 21.67
CA GLN A 84 -1.77 3.38 21.40
C GLN A 84 -0.72 3.06 22.47
N LEU A 85 0.45 2.58 22.06
CA LEU A 85 1.56 2.25 22.95
C LEU A 85 2.68 3.29 22.92
N SER A 86 3.00 3.84 21.74
CA SER A 86 4.07 4.83 21.59
C SER A 86 3.79 5.80 20.45
N LYS A 87 4.49 6.94 20.48
CA LYS A 87 4.55 7.92 19.38
C LYS A 87 5.98 8.42 19.29
N GLU A 88 6.64 8.09 18.19
CA GLU A 88 8.08 8.23 18.03
C GLU A 88 8.37 9.15 16.84
N SER A 89 9.43 9.95 16.93
CA SER A 89 9.77 10.90 15.88
C SER A 89 10.30 10.18 14.64
N LEU A 90 9.89 10.65 13.47
CA LEU A 90 10.48 10.25 12.18
C LEU A 90 11.35 11.38 11.63
N PRO A 91 12.44 11.07 10.90
CA PRO A 91 13.40 12.10 10.48
C PRO A 91 12.85 13.02 9.37
N HIS A 92 11.81 12.58 8.64
CA HIS A 92 11.23 13.29 7.49
C HIS A 92 9.72 13.01 7.38
N ASN A 93 9.06 13.70 6.44
CA ASN A 93 7.69 13.41 6.05
C ASN A 93 7.63 12.06 5.30
N MET A 94 7.44 10.96 6.02
CA MET A 94 7.43 9.61 5.46
C MET A 94 6.08 9.30 4.80
N ALA A 95 6.08 9.30 3.46
CA ALA A 95 4.91 9.10 2.64
C ALA A 95 4.45 7.63 2.59
N TYR A 96 5.37 6.69 2.78
CA TYR A 96 5.10 5.25 2.81
C TYR A 96 5.96 4.63 3.92
N ILE A 97 5.39 3.67 4.65
CA ILE A 97 6.10 2.86 5.63
C ILE A 97 5.79 1.38 5.38
N SER A 98 6.75 0.51 5.67
CA SER A 98 6.58 -0.95 5.70
C SER A 98 7.47 -1.56 6.77
N VAL A 99 7.18 -2.81 7.14
CA VAL A 99 7.95 -3.55 8.13
C VAL A 99 8.69 -4.69 7.43
N ASP A 100 9.93 -4.97 7.84
CA ASP A 100 10.66 -6.11 7.31
C ASP A 100 10.02 -7.45 7.74
N GLN A 101 10.35 -8.55 7.06
CA GLN A 101 9.71 -9.85 7.32
C GLN A 101 9.99 -10.39 8.75
N THR A 102 11.01 -9.87 9.45
CA THR A 102 11.31 -10.25 10.84
C THR A 102 10.67 -9.34 11.89
N GLY A 103 10.04 -8.23 11.50
CA GLY A 103 9.42 -7.29 12.42
C GLY A 103 10.41 -6.43 13.22
N ARG A 104 11.67 -6.32 12.75
CA ARG A 104 12.77 -5.63 13.45
C ARG A 104 13.10 -4.27 12.88
N PHE A 105 12.62 -3.95 11.68
CA PHE A 105 12.91 -2.68 11.02
C PHE A 105 11.68 -2.11 10.33
N LEU A 106 11.45 -0.82 10.56
CA LEU A 106 10.53 0.00 9.79
C LEU A 106 11.29 0.63 8.62
N LEU A 107 10.90 0.30 7.40
CA LEU A 107 11.39 0.89 6.17
C LEU A 107 10.46 2.05 5.79
N SER A 108 11.02 3.18 5.35
CA SER A 108 10.21 4.35 5.00
C SER A 108 10.80 5.17 3.86
N VAL A 109 9.93 5.83 3.09
CA VAL A 109 10.33 6.81 2.06
C VAL A 109 9.69 8.16 2.31
N SER A 110 10.44 9.22 2.06
CA SER A 110 9.95 10.59 2.02
C SER A 110 9.92 11.12 0.59
N TYR A 111 8.70 11.31 0.07
CA TYR A 111 8.44 11.74 -1.30
C TYR A 111 9.06 13.11 -1.61
N THR A 112 8.79 14.13 -0.79
CA THR A 112 9.28 15.50 -1.03
C THR A 112 10.75 15.65 -0.69
N ASP A 113 11.22 14.95 0.35
CA ASP A 113 12.58 15.14 0.85
C ASP A 113 13.60 14.25 0.13
N ALA A 114 13.15 13.40 -0.80
CA ALA A 114 13.97 12.53 -1.65
C ALA A 114 14.84 11.55 -0.85
N LYS A 115 14.25 10.94 0.20
CA LYS A 115 14.98 10.09 1.16
C LYS A 115 14.32 8.76 1.44
N ILE A 116 15.14 7.78 1.79
CA ILE A 116 14.77 6.54 2.49
C ILE A 116 15.27 6.64 3.93
N ALA A 117 14.53 6.09 4.89
CA ALA A 117 15.04 5.82 6.23
C ALA A 117 14.71 4.40 6.67
N VAL A 118 15.60 3.83 7.50
CA VAL A 118 15.38 2.54 8.17
C VAL A 118 15.50 2.77 9.68
N ASN A 119 14.42 2.49 10.41
CA ASN A 119 14.35 2.65 11.85
C ASN A 119 14.27 1.26 12.51
N PRO A 120 15.07 0.95 13.55
CA PRO A 120 14.88 -0.27 14.32
C PRO A 120 13.50 -0.31 14.97
N ILE A 121 12.98 -1.51 15.17
CA ILE A 121 11.81 -1.81 15.99
C ILE A 121 12.31 -2.64 17.18
N GLY A 122 12.07 -2.14 18.39
CA GLY A 122 12.44 -2.84 19.62
C GLY A 122 11.58 -4.09 19.85
N PHE A 123 12.03 -4.99 20.73
CA PHE A 123 11.27 -6.21 21.08
C PHE A 123 9.87 -5.94 21.68
N ASN A 124 9.63 -4.72 22.15
CA ASN A 124 8.32 -4.24 22.61
C ASN A 124 7.41 -3.75 21.47
N GLY A 125 7.87 -3.84 20.22
CA GLY A 125 7.18 -3.35 19.03
C GLY A 125 7.43 -1.88 18.72
N PHE A 126 8.19 -1.13 19.53
CA PHE A 126 8.30 0.32 19.36
C PHE A 126 9.38 0.68 18.35
N VAL A 127 9.02 1.52 17.38
CA VAL A 127 9.97 2.13 16.46
C VAL A 127 10.96 3.01 17.22
N GLN A 128 12.26 2.88 16.96
CA GLN A 128 13.27 3.74 17.55
C GLN A 128 13.40 5.03 16.74
N SER A 129 13.39 6.18 17.42
CA SER A 129 13.47 7.50 16.78
C SER A 129 14.80 7.72 16.02
N GLU A 130 15.91 7.13 16.48
CA GLU A 130 17.19 7.18 15.76
C GLU A 130 17.24 6.09 14.67
N PRO A 131 17.31 6.47 13.38
CA PRO A 131 17.38 5.50 12.28
C PRO A 131 18.77 4.85 12.22
N VAL A 132 18.85 3.59 11.75
CA VAL A 132 20.14 2.98 11.39
C VAL A 132 20.73 3.64 10.15
N GLN A 133 19.87 4.15 9.27
CA GLN A 133 20.28 4.74 8.01
C GLN A 133 19.24 5.76 7.51
N VAL A 134 19.73 6.87 6.97
CA VAL A 134 18.96 7.81 6.14
C VAL A 134 19.73 8.01 4.83
N ILE A 135 19.10 7.73 3.70
CA ILE A 135 19.73 7.71 2.38
C ILE A 135 19.07 8.73 1.48
N SER A 136 19.84 9.61 0.86
CA SER A 136 19.35 10.43 -0.26
C SER A 136 19.28 9.58 -1.52
N THR A 137 18.09 9.41 -2.07
CA THR A 137 17.85 8.50 -3.20
C THR A 137 17.37 9.21 -4.47
N GLY A 138 17.14 10.51 -4.43
CA GLY A 138 16.65 11.24 -5.61
C GLY A 138 15.13 11.37 -5.58
N PRO A 139 14.55 12.03 -6.59
CA PRO A 139 13.26 12.67 -6.45
C PRO A 139 12.12 11.66 -6.27
N ASN A 140 11.20 12.00 -5.36
CA ASN A 140 9.87 11.39 -5.26
C ASN A 140 9.87 9.86 -5.09
N PRO A 141 10.63 9.27 -4.15
CA PRO A 141 10.42 7.88 -3.78
C PRO A 141 9.01 7.73 -3.20
N HIS A 142 8.24 6.77 -3.69
CA HIS A 142 6.81 6.71 -3.40
C HIS A 142 6.38 5.47 -2.61
N SER A 143 7.11 4.37 -2.70
CA SER A 143 6.90 3.19 -1.86
C SER A 143 8.23 2.49 -1.54
N ILE A 144 8.20 1.61 -0.54
CA ILE A 144 9.34 0.76 -0.19
C ILE A 144 8.84 -0.54 0.42
N LEU A 145 9.28 -1.67 -0.11
CA LEU A 145 8.98 -3.00 0.43
C LEU A 145 10.23 -3.88 0.34
N VAL A 146 10.32 -4.82 1.28
CA VAL A 146 11.27 -5.94 1.21
C VAL A 146 10.58 -7.16 0.62
N ASP A 147 11.31 -7.92 -0.18
CA ASP A 147 10.82 -9.18 -0.74
C ASP A 147 10.52 -10.23 0.35
N GLN A 148 9.80 -11.29 0.00
CA GLN A 148 9.41 -12.32 0.98
C GLN A 148 10.59 -13.10 1.56
N SER A 149 11.77 -13.07 0.93
CA SER A 149 12.99 -13.67 1.51
C SER A 149 13.74 -12.76 2.48
N ASN A 150 13.25 -11.53 2.68
CA ASN A 150 13.85 -10.51 3.54
C ASN A 150 15.27 -10.07 3.12
N ARG A 151 15.59 -10.13 1.82
CA ARG A 151 16.96 -9.91 1.31
C ARG A 151 17.08 -8.76 0.34
N PHE A 152 15.99 -8.42 -0.34
CA PHE A 152 16.00 -7.41 -1.40
C PHE A 152 14.92 -6.37 -1.14
N VAL A 153 15.31 -5.11 -1.13
CA VAL A 153 14.40 -3.98 -0.94
C VAL A 153 14.30 -3.19 -2.23
N TYR A 154 13.08 -2.83 -2.62
CA TYR A 154 12.81 -2.03 -3.80
C TYR A 154 12.11 -0.74 -3.43
N ALA A 155 12.48 0.35 -4.11
CA ALA A 155 11.87 1.66 -3.93
C ALA A 155 11.63 2.35 -5.28
N PRO A 156 10.39 2.34 -5.79
CA PRO A 156 10.00 3.15 -6.94
C PRO A 156 10.17 4.65 -6.68
N HIS A 157 10.76 5.33 -7.65
CA HIS A 157 10.97 6.77 -7.67
C HIS A 157 10.19 7.35 -8.85
N LEU A 158 9.07 8.00 -8.50
CA LEU A 158 8.13 8.57 -9.46
C LEU A 158 8.81 9.65 -10.30
N GLY A 159 9.59 10.52 -9.66
CA GLY A 159 10.09 11.77 -10.26
C GLY A 159 11.18 11.60 -11.32
N ASN A 160 11.74 10.40 -11.46
CA ASN A 160 12.81 10.14 -12.42
C ASN A 160 12.72 8.77 -13.12
N ALA A 161 11.55 8.13 -13.09
CA ALA A 161 11.30 6.86 -13.79
C ALA A 161 12.30 5.75 -13.43
N GLN A 162 12.49 5.51 -12.13
CA GLN A 162 13.43 4.52 -11.61
C GLN A 162 12.81 3.63 -10.55
N ILE A 163 13.25 2.38 -10.48
CA ILE A 163 13.08 1.52 -9.32
C ILE A 163 14.47 1.28 -8.75
N LYS A 164 14.70 1.73 -7.52
CA LYS A 164 15.95 1.43 -6.81
C LYS A 164 15.86 0.07 -6.19
N GLN A 165 16.97 -0.66 -6.22
CA GLN A 165 17.08 -2.00 -5.67
C GLN A 165 18.29 -2.08 -4.73
N PHE A 166 18.07 -2.64 -3.55
CA PHE A 166 19.03 -2.73 -2.46
C PHE A 166 19.15 -4.17 -1.98
N LEU A 167 20.34 -4.54 -1.53
CA LEU A 167 20.56 -5.66 -0.63
C LEU A 167 20.19 -5.19 0.78
N PHE A 168 19.41 -5.99 1.51
CA PHE A 168 19.02 -5.75 2.89
C PHE A 168 19.76 -6.71 3.83
N ASP A 169 20.47 -6.15 4.80
CA ASP A 169 21.05 -6.91 5.91
C ASP A 169 20.04 -6.94 7.06
N GLU A 170 19.29 -8.03 7.19
CA GLU A 170 18.30 -8.20 8.25
C GLU A 170 18.91 -8.14 9.66
N SER A 171 20.22 -8.32 9.83
CA SER A 171 20.84 -8.27 11.16
C SER A 171 21.10 -6.84 11.63
N THR A 172 21.38 -5.92 10.70
CA THR A 172 21.75 -4.53 11.00
C THR A 172 20.72 -3.52 10.53
N GLY A 173 19.80 -3.90 9.63
CA GLY A 173 18.85 -3.02 8.96
C GLY A 173 19.48 -2.19 7.83
N VAL A 174 20.76 -2.41 7.50
CA VAL A 174 21.46 -1.59 6.50
C VAL A 174 21.01 -1.97 5.08
N LEU A 175 20.73 -0.94 4.28
CA LEU A 175 20.48 -1.04 2.84
C LEU A 175 21.76 -0.68 2.09
N THR A 176 22.21 -1.61 1.24
CA THR A 176 23.34 -1.40 0.31
C THR A 176 22.80 -1.42 -1.12
N PRO A 177 23.14 -0.47 -1.99
CA PRO A 177 22.72 -0.52 -3.40
C PRO A 177 23.08 -1.88 -4.03
N ASN A 178 22.14 -2.47 -4.76
CA ASN A 178 22.40 -3.69 -5.54
C ASN A 178 23.26 -3.36 -6.77
N ASP A 179 23.67 -4.39 -7.55
CA ASP A 179 24.38 -4.21 -8.81
C ASP A 179 23.63 -4.91 -9.97
N PRO A 180 22.96 -4.16 -10.86
CA PRO A 180 22.84 -2.70 -10.87
C PRO A 180 21.99 -2.16 -9.71
N ALA A 181 22.21 -0.90 -9.31
CA ALA A 181 21.47 -0.28 -8.21
C ALA A 181 20.06 0.18 -8.59
N VAL A 182 19.79 0.27 -9.90
CA VAL A 182 18.60 0.89 -10.46
C VAL A 182 18.10 0.09 -11.66
N VAL A 183 16.78 -0.04 -11.74
CA VAL A 183 16.07 -0.40 -12.97
C VAL A 183 15.41 0.87 -13.50
N TYR A 184 15.72 1.21 -14.74
CA TYR A 184 15.11 2.34 -15.44
C TYR A 184 13.77 1.90 -16.02
N THR A 185 12.71 2.64 -15.73
CA THR A 185 11.40 2.48 -16.37
C THR A 185 11.33 3.39 -17.60
N LYS A 186 10.21 3.39 -18.30
CA LYS A 186 10.00 4.33 -19.42
C LYS A 186 9.98 5.76 -18.87
N ASP A 187 10.69 6.67 -19.52
CA ASP A 187 10.64 8.09 -19.18
C ASP A 187 9.18 8.58 -19.12
N GLY A 188 8.85 9.25 -18.02
CA GLY A 188 7.50 9.73 -17.74
C GLY A 188 6.50 8.66 -17.27
N SER A 189 6.92 7.44 -16.93
CA SER A 189 5.99 6.43 -16.39
C SER A 189 5.56 6.73 -14.95
N GLY A 190 6.48 7.21 -14.11
CA GLY A 190 6.20 7.53 -12.72
C GLY A 190 5.89 6.30 -11.86
N PRO A 191 6.85 5.36 -11.68
CA PRO A 191 6.61 4.14 -10.90
C PRO A 191 6.33 4.52 -9.44
N ARG A 192 5.20 4.03 -8.91
CA ARG A 192 4.59 4.52 -7.67
C ARG A 192 4.57 3.44 -6.59
N HIS A 193 3.57 2.57 -6.60
CA HIS A 193 3.41 1.46 -5.66
C HIS A 193 3.69 0.14 -6.37
N PHE A 194 3.93 -0.90 -5.60
CA PHE A 194 4.14 -2.23 -6.14
C PHE A 194 3.75 -3.31 -5.15
N ASP A 195 3.54 -4.50 -5.67
CA ASP A 195 3.29 -5.68 -4.86
C ASP A 195 4.03 -6.91 -5.44
N PHE A 196 4.31 -7.87 -4.58
CA PHE A 196 4.97 -9.13 -4.93
C PHE A 196 3.93 -10.21 -5.17
N SER A 197 4.13 -11.01 -6.21
CA SER A 197 3.37 -12.26 -6.35
C SER A 197 3.58 -13.14 -5.09
N PRO A 198 2.58 -13.91 -4.63
CA PRO A 198 2.68 -14.74 -3.43
C PRO A 198 3.83 -15.76 -3.42
N ASN A 199 4.35 -16.14 -4.59
CA ASN A 199 5.49 -17.05 -4.73
C ASN A 199 6.85 -16.32 -4.81
N ASN A 200 6.88 -15.01 -4.60
CA ASN A 200 8.05 -14.12 -4.64
C ASN A 200 8.84 -14.18 -5.97
N ARG A 201 8.19 -14.46 -7.10
CA ARG A 201 8.85 -14.53 -8.43
C ARG A 201 8.62 -13.31 -9.30
N PHE A 202 7.55 -12.57 -9.05
CA PHE A 202 7.12 -11.44 -9.85
C PHE A 202 6.86 -10.21 -8.98
N VAL A 203 7.12 -9.03 -9.57
CA VAL A 203 6.78 -7.72 -9.02
C VAL A 203 5.88 -7.00 -10.01
N TYR A 204 4.79 -6.44 -9.52
CA TYR A 204 3.86 -5.64 -10.29
C TYR A 204 3.89 -4.20 -9.81
N VAL A 205 4.22 -3.26 -10.68
CA VAL A 205 4.42 -1.85 -10.32
C VAL A 205 3.35 -1.00 -10.99
N SER A 206 2.59 -0.26 -10.19
CA SER A 206 1.68 0.77 -10.68
C SER A 206 2.49 2.01 -11.10
N ASN A 207 2.20 2.55 -12.28
CA ASN A 207 2.86 3.73 -12.81
C ASN A 207 1.83 4.88 -12.84
N GLU A 208 2.05 5.88 -11.99
CA GLU A 208 1.11 6.97 -11.72
C GLU A 208 0.88 7.87 -12.93
N MET A 209 1.92 8.08 -13.75
CA MET A 209 1.91 9.12 -14.77
C MET A 209 1.51 8.62 -16.16
N ASP A 210 1.82 7.37 -16.51
CA ASP A 210 1.44 6.78 -17.81
C ASP A 210 0.27 5.80 -17.73
N GLY A 211 -0.25 5.51 -16.54
CA GLY A 211 -1.47 4.72 -16.35
C GLY A 211 -1.29 3.22 -16.55
N MET A 212 -0.05 2.73 -16.46
CA MET A 212 0.29 1.35 -16.77
C MET A 212 0.68 0.54 -15.53
N VAL A 213 0.53 -0.77 -15.62
CA VAL A 213 1.18 -1.74 -14.74
C VAL A 213 2.38 -2.32 -15.46
N TYR A 214 3.56 -2.22 -14.85
CA TYR A 214 4.79 -2.82 -15.37
C TYR A 214 5.10 -4.07 -14.54
N SER A 215 5.33 -5.19 -15.20
CA SER A 215 5.57 -6.49 -14.55
C SER A 215 7.02 -6.90 -14.71
N TYR A 216 7.62 -7.34 -13.62
CA TYR A 216 9.04 -7.73 -13.54
C TYR A 216 9.20 -9.14 -12.98
N LYS A 217 10.20 -9.87 -13.45
CA LYS A 217 10.71 -11.09 -12.81
C LYS A 217 11.80 -10.74 -11.83
N ILE A 218 11.83 -11.43 -10.70
CA ILE A 218 12.92 -11.35 -9.71
C ILE A 218 13.90 -12.50 -9.94
N ASP A 219 15.19 -12.21 -10.05
CA ASP A 219 16.23 -13.23 -9.84
C ASP A 219 16.39 -13.46 -8.32
N ASN A 220 15.87 -14.57 -7.78
CA ASN A 220 15.90 -14.85 -6.33
C ASN A 220 17.31 -14.96 -5.72
N ARG A 221 18.36 -15.08 -6.53
CA ARG A 221 19.75 -15.10 -6.06
C ARG A 221 20.30 -13.70 -5.92
N THR A 222 20.03 -12.83 -6.90
CA THR A 222 20.64 -11.49 -7.01
C THR A 222 19.71 -10.35 -6.64
N GLY A 223 18.39 -10.56 -6.64
CA GLY A 223 17.37 -9.53 -6.47
C GLY A 223 17.20 -8.61 -7.68
N ILE A 224 17.78 -8.93 -8.83
CA ILE A 224 17.68 -8.07 -10.02
C ILE A 224 16.30 -8.23 -10.65
N LEU A 225 15.61 -7.10 -10.90
CA LEU A 225 14.35 -7.09 -11.62
C LEU A 225 14.56 -7.05 -13.14
N THR A 226 13.78 -7.84 -13.88
CA THR A 226 13.74 -7.80 -15.35
C THR A 226 12.30 -7.62 -15.82
N GLU A 227 12.01 -6.49 -16.49
CA GLU A 227 10.69 -6.20 -17.05
C GLU A 227 10.32 -7.23 -18.13
N PHE A 228 9.07 -7.70 -18.14
CA PHE A 228 8.58 -8.62 -19.17
C PHE A 228 7.20 -8.25 -19.75
N GLN A 229 6.48 -7.31 -19.11
CA GLN A 229 5.16 -6.88 -19.59
C GLN A 229 4.84 -5.45 -19.15
N ARG A 230 4.11 -4.74 -20.00
CA ARG A 230 3.40 -3.50 -19.68
C ARG A 230 1.95 -3.64 -20.11
N ILE A 231 1.00 -3.24 -19.27
CA ILE A 231 -0.43 -3.30 -19.60
C ILE A 231 -1.15 -2.08 -19.01
N SER A 232 -2.13 -1.53 -19.73
CA SER A 232 -2.88 -0.35 -19.28
C SER A 232 -3.79 -0.70 -18.10
N ALA A 233 -3.76 0.12 -17.06
CA ALA A 233 -4.76 0.16 -15.99
C ALA A 233 -5.84 1.21 -16.26
N ILE A 234 -5.72 2.00 -17.32
CA ILE A 234 -6.74 2.93 -17.77
C ILE A 234 -7.82 2.18 -18.56
N PRO A 235 -9.12 2.44 -18.28
CA PRO A 235 -10.21 1.85 -19.04
C PRO A 235 -10.06 2.12 -20.55
N PRO A 236 -10.27 1.12 -21.44
CA PRO A 236 -9.94 1.21 -22.87
C PRO A 236 -10.71 2.27 -23.65
N ASN A 237 -11.81 2.80 -23.09
CA ASN A 237 -12.67 3.80 -23.72
C ASN A 237 -12.48 5.21 -23.13
N ILE A 238 -11.48 5.40 -22.27
CA ILE A 238 -11.15 6.68 -21.66
C ILE A 238 -9.78 7.11 -22.15
N SER A 239 -9.68 8.36 -22.60
CA SER A 239 -8.42 9.01 -22.92
C SER A 239 -8.11 10.03 -21.84
N LEU A 240 -7.02 9.81 -21.10
CA LEU A 240 -6.44 10.76 -20.17
C LEU A 240 -5.03 11.10 -20.65
N GLU A 241 -4.60 12.33 -20.42
CA GLU A 241 -3.24 12.76 -20.71
C GLU A 241 -2.28 12.28 -19.63
N PRO A 242 -1.01 11.96 -19.96
CA PRO A 242 -0.01 11.65 -18.94
C PRO A 242 0.15 12.80 -17.94
N SER A 243 0.27 12.49 -16.65
CA SER A 243 0.50 13.50 -15.60
C SER A 243 1.98 13.82 -15.40
N THR A 244 2.27 14.84 -14.57
CA THR A 244 3.63 15.20 -14.14
C THR A 244 3.80 14.97 -12.62
N PRO A 245 5.03 14.80 -12.11
CA PRO A 245 5.24 14.64 -10.67
C PRO A 245 4.68 15.82 -9.89
N ALA A 246 3.74 15.56 -8.99
CA ALA A 246 3.15 16.61 -8.18
C ALA A 246 4.19 17.19 -7.21
N ALA A 247 4.23 18.54 -7.10
CA ALA A 247 5.10 19.26 -6.16
C ALA A 247 4.74 19.01 -4.68
N GLY A 248 3.60 18.37 -4.41
CA GLY A 248 3.10 18.01 -3.08
C GLY A 248 1.88 17.08 -3.18
N TYR A 249 1.25 16.76 -2.04
CA TYR A 249 -0.06 16.13 -2.05
C TYR A 249 -1.09 17.16 -2.51
N GLY A 250 -1.73 16.95 -3.66
CA GLY A 250 -2.66 17.92 -4.23
C GLY A 250 -3.61 17.33 -5.25
N ALA A 251 -4.67 18.09 -5.52
CA ALA A 251 -5.67 17.80 -6.54
C ALA A 251 -5.01 17.61 -7.91
N PRO A 252 -5.57 16.74 -8.77
CA PRO A 252 -5.04 16.51 -10.10
C PRO A 252 -5.07 17.80 -10.94
N GLU A 253 -4.26 17.85 -12.00
CA GLU A 253 -4.28 18.98 -12.93
C GLU A 253 -5.67 19.08 -13.58
N MET A 254 -6.24 20.29 -13.59
CA MET A 254 -7.57 20.59 -14.10
C MET A 254 -7.45 21.50 -15.33
N GLU A 255 -8.16 21.18 -16.40
CA GLU A 255 -8.38 22.05 -17.56
C GLU A 255 -9.88 22.31 -17.71
N ASP A 256 -10.31 23.58 -17.78
CA ASP A 256 -11.72 23.99 -17.83
C ASP A 256 -12.64 23.40 -16.74
N GLY A 257 -12.07 22.98 -15.59
CA GLY A 257 -12.82 22.38 -14.49
C GLY A 257 -13.01 20.87 -14.61
N GLU A 258 -12.39 20.23 -15.60
CA GLU A 258 -12.30 18.77 -15.73
C GLU A 258 -10.90 18.28 -15.38
N VAL A 259 -10.82 17.12 -14.73
CA VAL A 259 -9.56 16.45 -14.48
C VAL A 259 -9.11 15.78 -15.77
N THR A 260 -7.95 16.16 -16.31
CA THR A 260 -7.51 15.66 -17.64
C THR A 260 -6.34 14.69 -17.59
N THR A 261 -5.70 14.51 -16.43
CA THR A 261 -4.43 13.79 -16.33
C THR A 261 -4.52 12.48 -15.55
N ILE A 262 -3.71 11.49 -15.91
CA ILE A 262 -3.71 10.17 -15.27
C ILE A 262 -3.29 10.24 -13.80
N GLY A 263 -3.98 9.49 -12.92
CA GLY A 263 -3.66 9.39 -11.51
C GLY A 263 -3.75 7.97 -10.94
N VAL A 264 -3.14 6.98 -11.59
CA VAL A 264 -3.02 5.62 -11.01
C VAL A 264 -2.39 5.69 -9.62
N ALA A 265 -2.93 4.94 -8.67
CA ALA A 265 -2.51 4.98 -7.29
C ALA A 265 -2.04 3.61 -6.80
N ASP A 266 -2.93 2.81 -6.21
CA ASP A 266 -2.52 1.66 -5.42
C ASP A 266 -2.64 0.35 -6.22
N ILE A 267 -1.95 -0.70 -5.79
CA ILE A 267 -1.88 -1.99 -6.47
C ILE A 267 -1.73 -3.11 -5.47
N HIS A 268 -2.56 -4.16 -5.60
CA HIS A 268 -2.51 -5.33 -4.73
C HIS A 268 -2.82 -6.60 -5.53
N ILE A 269 -2.11 -7.69 -5.23
CA ILE A 269 -2.42 -9.03 -5.74
C ILE A 269 -3.10 -9.86 -4.66
N THR A 270 -4.07 -10.70 -5.05
CA THR A 270 -4.73 -11.61 -4.12
C THR A 270 -3.72 -12.59 -3.50
N PRO A 271 -3.89 -12.98 -2.22
CA PRO A 271 -3.06 -13.99 -1.55
C PRO A 271 -2.89 -15.31 -2.32
N ASP A 272 -3.89 -15.73 -3.11
CA ASP A 272 -3.83 -16.93 -3.95
C ASP A 272 -3.12 -16.72 -5.32
N GLY A 273 -2.75 -15.47 -5.61
CA GLY A 273 -2.03 -15.02 -6.79
C GLY A 273 -2.83 -15.05 -8.09
N ARG A 274 -4.17 -15.14 -8.03
CA ARG A 274 -5.03 -15.23 -9.23
C ARG A 274 -5.38 -13.88 -9.81
N TRP A 275 -5.59 -12.86 -8.98
CA TRP A 275 -6.15 -11.58 -9.40
C TRP A 275 -5.28 -10.43 -8.90
N LEU A 276 -5.17 -9.37 -9.71
CA LEU A 276 -4.47 -8.14 -9.35
C LEU A 276 -5.37 -6.94 -9.61
N TYR A 277 -5.42 -6.02 -8.65
CA TYR A 277 -6.29 -4.85 -8.68
C TYR A 277 -5.47 -3.57 -8.58
N VAL A 278 -5.86 -2.56 -9.36
CA VAL A 278 -5.19 -1.25 -9.41
C VAL A 278 -6.21 -0.14 -9.32
N SER A 279 -6.00 0.83 -8.44
CA SER A 279 -6.89 1.99 -8.34
C SER A 279 -6.42 3.15 -9.22
N GLU A 280 -7.38 3.87 -9.81
CA GLU A 280 -7.14 5.07 -10.60
C GLU A 280 -7.99 6.22 -10.05
N ARG A 281 -7.33 7.31 -9.66
CA ARG A 281 -7.94 8.40 -8.88
C ARG A 281 -8.95 9.21 -9.68
N VAL A 282 -8.65 9.47 -10.95
CA VAL A 282 -9.37 10.46 -11.74
C VAL A 282 -10.71 9.95 -12.24
N THR A 283 -10.70 8.76 -12.81
CA THR A 283 -11.90 8.01 -13.21
C THR A 283 -12.61 7.39 -12.02
N SER A 284 -11.98 7.36 -10.84
CA SER A 284 -12.50 6.71 -9.63
C SER A 284 -12.88 5.26 -9.88
N THR A 285 -11.94 4.52 -10.46
CA THR A 285 -12.11 3.11 -10.83
C THR A 285 -11.10 2.19 -10.16
N ILE A 286 -11.45 0.91 -10.07
CA ILE A 286 -10.55 -0.19 -9.78
C ILE A 286 -10.47 -1.05 -11.04
N THR A 287 -9.27 -1.20 -11.60
CA THR A 287 -9.02 -2.08 -12.75
C THR A 287 -8.55 -3.45 -12.27
N ALA A 288 -9.18 -4.51 -12.77
CA ALA A 288 -8.88 -5.89 -12.43
C ALA A 288 -8.10 -6.59 -13.55
N PHE A 289 -7.15 -7.42 -13.16
CA PHE A 289 -6.34 -8.25 -14.04
C PHE A 289 -6.30 -9.70 -13.58
N ALA A 290 -6.41 -10.64 -14.52
CA ALA A 290 -6.09 -12.04 -14.31
C ALA A 290 -4.59 -12.26 -14.35
N VAL A 291 -4.05 -13.03 -13.41
CA VAL A 291 -2.63 -13.31 -13.29
C VAL A 291 -2.36 -14.76 -13.72
N ASP A 292 -1.56 -14.94 -14.76
CA ASP A 292 -0.99 -16.25 -15.08
C ASP A 292 0.10 -16.59 -14.04
N ARG A 293 -0.24 -17.42 -13.04
CA ARG A 293 0.65 -17.74 -11.91
C ARG A 293 1.99 -18.39 -12.30
N HIS A 294 2.11 -18.92 -13.52
CA HIS A 294 3.33 -19.56 -13.99
C HIS A 294 4.32 -18.57 -14.61
N SER A 295 3.82 -17.74 -15.53
CA SER A 295 4.57 -16.78 -16.33
C SER A 295 4.61 -15.38 -15.73
N GLY A 296 3.64 -15.05 -14.88
CA GLY A 296 3.42 -13.76 -14.26
C GLY A 296 2.60 -12.78 -15.11
N ASN A 297 2.20 -13.14 -16.34
CA ASN A 297 1.51 -12.21 -17.23
C ASN A 297 0.12 -11.83 -16.70
N LEU A 298 -0.20 -10.55 -16.86
CA LEU A 298 -1.49 -9.95 -16.59
C LEU A 298 -2.38 -9.96 -17.84
N THR A 299 -3.66 -10.25 -17.66
CA THR A 299 -4.69 -10.07 -18.69
C THR A 299 -5.78 -9.16 -18.13
N TYR A 300 -6.10 -8.06 -18.82
CA TYR A 300 -7.17 -7.14 -18.40
C TYR A 300 -8.51 -7.87 -18.33
N ILE A 301 -9.23 -7.70 -17.23
CA ILE A 301 -10.59 -8.22 -17.01
C ILE A 301 -11.60 -7.10 -17.25
N GLY A 302 -11.49 -6.01 -16.49
CA GLY A 302 -12.47 -4.93 -16.47
C GLY A 302 -12.05 -3.80 -15.54
N SER A 303 -12.78 -2.69 -15.61
CA SER A 303 -12.66 -1.55 -14.70
C SER A 303 -14.02 -1.28 -14.07
N TYR A 304 -14.02 -1.05 -12.76
CA TYR A 304 -15.22 -0.97 -11.94
C TYR A 304 -15.24 0.34 -11.18
N ASP A 305 -16.38 1.03 -11.20
CA ASP A 305 -16.57 2.28 -10.47
C ASP A 305 -16.41 2.05 -8.95
N THR A 306 -15.82 3.01 -8.26
CA THR A 306 -15.65 2.97 -6.80
C THR A 306 -15.78 4.36 -6.19
N GLU A 307 -15.38 4.50 -4.92
CA GLU A 307 -15.41 5.78 -4.21
C GLU A 307 -14.52 6.83 -4.88
N LYS A 308 -14.90 8.10 -4.75
CA LYS A 308 -14.21 9.21 -5.41
C LYS A 308 -12.75 9.35 -4.95
N THR A 309 -11.83 9.41 -5.92
CA THR A 309 -10.38 9.51 -5.69
C THR A 309 -9.84 8.33 -4.84
N PRO A 310 -9.92 7.07 -5.33
CA PRO A 310 -9.53 5.87 -4.58
C PRO A 310 -8.01 5.76 -4.45
N ARG A 311 -7.43 6.41 -3.43
CA ARG A 311 -5.96 6.50 -3.28
C ARG A 311 -5.32 5.27 -2.64
N GLY A 312 -6.08 4.51 -1.86
CA GLY A 312 -5.68 3.26 -1.26
C GLY A 312 -6.78 2.22 -1.43
N ILE A 313 -6.37 1.00 -1.77
CA ILE A 313 -7.23 -0.19 -1.76
C ILE A 313 -6.52 -1.27 -0.95
N ASN A 314 -7.23 -2.29 -0.52
CA ASN A 314 -6.60 -3.51 0.00
C ASN A 314 -7.54 -4.70 -0.23
N ILE A 315 -6.99 -5.91 -0.15
CA ILE A 315 -7.69 -7.17 -0.37
C ILE A 315 -7.76 -7.90 0.96
N ASP A 316 -8.94 -8.46 1.28
CA ASP A 316 -9.05 -9.23 2.52
C ASP A 316 -8.18 -10.52 2.45
N PRO A 317 -7.74 -11.07 3.60
CA PRO A 317 -6.88 -12.25 3.64
C PRO A 317 -7.44 -13.49 2.92
N ARG A 318 -8.76 -13.60 2.76
CA ARG A 318 -9.42 -14.73 2.08
C ARG A 318 -9.59 -14.51 0.57
N SER A 319 -9.18 -13.37 0.03
CA SER A 319 -9.35 -13.01 -1.39
C SER A 319 -10.83 -12.94 -1.84
N ASN A 320 -11.74 -12.66 -0.92
CA ASN A 320 -13.17 -12.54 -1.16
C ASN A 320 -13.58 -11.11 -1.56
N PHE A 321 -12.86 -10.09 -1.08
CA PHE A 321 -13.24 -8.69 -1.20
C PHE A 321 -12.06 -7.76 -1.51
N VAL A 322 -12.33 -6.74 -2.32
CA VAL A 322 -11.49 -5.54 -2.42
C VAL A 322 -12.19 -4.40 -1.69
N ILE A 323 -11.46 -3.70 -0.82
CA ILE A 323 -11.93 -2.52 -0.12
C ILE A 323 -11.20 -1.30 -0.67
N ALA A 324 -11.91 -0.21 -0.93
CA ALA A 324 -11.33 1.01 -1.50
C ALA A 324 -11.67 2.25 -0.69
N ALA A 325 -10.67 3.08 -0.37
CA ALA A 325 -10.81 4.33 0.38
C ALA A 325 -10.95 5.53 -0.56
N GLY A 326 -12.11 6.19 -0.50
CA GLY A 326 -12.41 7.37 -1.29
C GLY A 326 -11.93 8.66 -0.65
N GLN A 327 -10.75 9.11 -1.06
CA GLN A 327 -10.10 10.28 -0.47
C GLN A 327 -11.02 11.52 -0.44
N GLU A 328 -11.84 11.70 -1.48
CA GLU A 328 -12.75 12.85 -1.58
C GLU A 328 -14.21 12.52 -1.20
N SER A 329 -14.54 11.27 -0.92
CA SER A 329 -15.91 10.87 -0.55
C SER A 329 -16.11 10.75 0.96
N GLY A 330 -15.04 10.54 1.72
CA GLY A 330 -15.09 10.27 3.16
C GLY A 330 -15.59 8.87 3.53
N HIS A 331 -15.65 7.97 2.55
CA HIS A 331 -16.18 6.61 2.70
C HIS A 331 -15.20 5.56 2.20
N VAL A 332 -15.46 4.32 2.60
CA VAL A 332 -14.88 3.12 2.00
C VAL A 332 -15.97 2.32 1.30
N SER A 333 -15.66 1.74 0.15
CA SER A 333 -16.53 0.78 -0.55
C SER A 333 -15.96 -0.63 -0.45
N VAL A 334 -16.84 -1.63 -0.46
CA VAL A 334 -16.51 -3.05 -0.50
C VAL A 334 -17.02 -3.64 -1.81
N HIS A 335 -16.17 -4.39 -2.49
CA HIS A 335 -16.47 -5.08 -3.73
C HIS A 335 -16.18 -6.57 -3.57
N ALA A 336 -17.14 -7.43 -3.88
CA ALA A 336 -16.92 -8.87 -3.91
C ALA A 336 -16.09 -9.25 -5.13
N ILE A 337 -15.13 -10.15 -4.92
CA ILE A 337 -14.33 -10.75 -5.97
C ILE A 337 -15.05 -12.00 -6.46
N ASN A 338 -15.44 -12.01 -7.72
CA ASN A 338 -15.88 -13.24 -8.38
C ASN A 338 -14.69 -14.22 -8.44
N GLN A 339 -14.79 -15.34 -7.70
CA GLN A 339 -13.70 -16.29 -7.54
C GLN A 339 -13.32 -17.05 -8.83
N GLU A 340 -14.19 -17.04 -9.84
CA GLU A 340 -13.96 -17.68 -11.13
C GLU A 340 -13.38 -16.71 -12.16
N THR A 341 -13.83 -15.45 -12.14
CA THR A 341 -13.52 -14.46 -13.20
C THR A 341 -12.59 -13.33 -12.77
N GLY A 342 -12.46 -13.09 -11.47
CA GLY A 342 -11.73 -11.94 -10.90
C GLY A 342 -12.48 -10.61 -11.02
N GLU A 343 -13.67 -10.60 -11.61
CA GLU A 343 -14.52 -9.42 -11.73
C GLU A 343 -14.98 -8.93 -10.36
N LEU A 344 -15.21 -7.61 -10.24
CA LEU A 344 -15.70 -6.99 -9.00
C LEU A 344 -17.20 -6.72 -9.08
N GLU A 345 -17.91 -7.14 -8.03
CA GLU A 345 -19.31 -6.78 -7.80
C GLU A 345 -19.40 -5.78 -6.63
N PRO A 346 -19.90 -4.55 -6.84
CA PRO A 346 -20.03 -3.59 -5.76
C PRO A 346 -21.08 -4.06 -4.75
N LEU A 347 -20.72 -4.05 -3.47
CA LEU A 347 -21.62 -4.44 -2.39
C LEU A 347 -22.16 -3.23 -1.64
N ASN A 348 -21.36 -2.70 -0.71
CA ASN A 348 -21.76 -1.70 0.25
C ASN A 348 -20.69 -0.62 0.40
N ARG A 349 -21.11 0.51 0.97
CA ARG A 349 -20.22 1.63 1.32
C ARG A 349 -20.46 2.07 2.75
N TYR A 350 -19.39 2.45 3.43
CA TYR A 350 -19.38 2.78 4.86
C TYR A 350 -18.68 4.10 5.08
N GLU A 351 -19.25 4.94 5.94
CA GLU A 351 -18.58 6.17 6.38
C GLU A 351 -17.31 5.80 7.15
N SER A 352 -16.18 6.40 6.76
CA SER A 352 -14.91 6.25 7.47
C SER A 352 -14.58 7.51 8.25
N GLY A 353 -14.52 8.65 7.57
CA GLY A 353 -13.98 9.92 8.07
C GLY A 353 -13.46 10.72 6.88
N LYS A 354 -13.00 11.94 7.11
CA LYS A 354 -12.51 12.79 6.02
C LYS A 354 -11.12 12.41 5.56
N ASP A 355 -10.91 12.46 4.25
CA ASP A 355 -9.64 12.15 3.59
C ASP A 355 -9.13 10.72 3.92
N PRO A 356 -9.98 9.67 3.78
CA PRO A 356 -9.57 8.29 3.99
C PRO A 356 -8.55 7.92 2.92
N ASN A 357 -7.43 7.31 3.34
CA ASN A 357 -6.27 7.23 2.47
C ASN A 357 -5.62 5.85 2.35
N TRP A 358 -5.54 5.12 3.45
CA TRP A 358 -4.81 3.87 3.55
C TRP A 358 -5.65 2.82 4.25
N ILE A 359 -5.49 1.55 3.85
CA ILE A 359 -6.26 0.43 4.40
C ILE A 359 -5.28 -0.69 4.79
N GLU A 360 -5.38 -1.16 6.02
CA GLU A 360 -4.78 -2.43 6.46
C GLU A 360 -5.89 -3.40 6.87
N ILE A 361 -5.72 -4.68 6.57
CA ILE A 361 -6.71 -5.72 6.90
C ILE A 361 -6.00 -6.87 7.59
N VAL A 362 -6.57 -7.32 8.70
CA VAL A 362 -6.05 -8.45 9.47
C VAL A 362 -7.16 -9.45 9.73
N GLU A 363 -6.82 -10.74 9.67
CA GLU A 363 -7.67 -11.81 10.15
C GLU A 363 -6.99 -12.50 11.35
N PHE A 364 -7.77 -12.77 12.39
CA PHE A 364 -7.36 -13.57 13.54
C PHE A 364 -8.20 -14.85 13.60
N ASP A 365 -7.49 -15.96 13.81
CA ASP A 365 -8.04 -17.31 14.03
C ASP A 365 -8.41 -17.53 15.50
#